data_AF-Q2G3Y3-F1
#
_entry.id   AF-Q2G3Y3-F1
#
_cell.length_a   1.000
_cell.length_b   1.000
_cell.length_c   1.000
_cell.angle_alpha   90.00
_cell.angle_beta   90.00
_cell.angle_gamma   90.00
#
_symmetry.space_group_name_H-M   'P 1'
#
loop_
_entity.id
_entity.type
_entity.pdbx_description
1 polymer ?
#
loop_
_entity_poly.entity_id
_entity_poly.type
_entity_poly.pdbx_seq_one_letter_code
_entity_poly.pdbx_strand_id
1 'polypeptide(L)'
;MGRPSLKTDEVVEEIIERLSHGEPLARICRDAHLPSFRTVLRWEEEDEAFRHLSARARSYGTDYIADDCMDIADNPEIEPADKRIRIDTRLRLIGKWNARKYGEKQLLGSDPENPLPTPAVLDASKLSTEALREVLAAKGEGNG
;
A
#
# COMPACT_ATOMS: atom_id res chain seq x y z
N MET A 1 -12.73 -7.58 -34.90
CA MET A 1 -11.68 -6.59 -34.57
C MET A 1 -10.82 -7.18 -33.46
N GLY A 2 -9.49 -6.99 -33.49
CA GLY A 2 -8.62 -7.28 -32.35
C GLY A 2 -8.52 -6.08 -31.41
N ARG A 3 -8.14 -6.29 -30.14
CA ARG A 3 -7.75 -5.19 -29.25
C ARG A 3 -6.47 -4.52 -29.77
N PRO A 4 -6.29 -3.20 -29.59
CA PRO A 4 -5.05 -2.53 -29.96
C PRO A 4 -3.86 -3.00 -29.11
N SER A 5 -2.68 -2.90 -29.71
CA SER A 5 -1.38 -3.26 -29.13
C SER A 5 -0.32 -2.16 -29.26
N LEU A 6 -0.60 -1.12 -30.04
CA LEU A 6 0.22 0.07 -30.19
C LEU A 6 -0.05 1.04 -29.03
N LYS A 7 1.00 1.68 -28.50
CA LYS A 7 0.88 2.77 -27.55
C LYS A 7 0.84 4.08 -28.32
N THR A 8 -0.34 4.67 -28.42
CA THR A 8 -0.52 6.04 -28.92
C THR A 8 -0.81 6.97 -27.74
N ASP A 9 -0.60 8.27 -27.93
CA ASP A 9 -0.70 9.24 -26.84
C ASP A 9 -2.15 9.36 -26.33
N GLU A 10 -3.15 9.22 -27.20
CA GLU A 10 -4.58 9.25 -26.83
C GLU A 10 -4.97 8.04 -25.97
N VAL A 11 -4.42 6.85 -26.29
CA VAL A 11 -4.64 5.63 -25.50
C VAL A 11 -3.92 5.70 -24.15
N VAL A 12 -2.77 6.38 -24.09
CA VAL A 12 -2.09 6.69 -22.83
C VAL A 12 -2.91 7.68 -22.01
N GLU A 13 -3.43 8.74 -22.63
CA GLU A 13 -4.23 9.77 -21.97
C GLU A 13 -5.52 9.19 -21.36
N GLU A 14 -6.33 8.41 -22.10
CA GLU A 14 -7.54 7.78 -21.56
C GLU A 14 -7.23 6.86 -20.36
N ILE A 15 -6.14 6.08 -20.43
CA ILE A 15 -5.73 5.20 -19.33
C ILE A 15 -5.32 6.03 -18.10
N ILE A 16 -4.53 7.10 -18.29
CA ILE A 16 -4.06 7.98 -17.22
C ILE A 16 -5.21 8.77 -16.58
N GLU A 17 -6.16 9.25 -17.38
CA GLU A 17 -7.38 9.92 -16.91
C GLU A 17 -8.22 8.98 -16.04
N ARG A 18 -8.56 7.79 -16.54
CA ARG A 18 -9.42 6.82 -15.83
C ARG A 18 -8.76 6.26 -14.57
N LEU A 19 -7.44 6.06 -14.60
CA LEU A 19 -6.66 5.72 -13.39
C LEU A 19 -6.70 6.86 -12.34
N SER A 20 -6.69 8.12 -12.78
CA SER A 20 -6.75 9.29 -11.90
C SER A 20 -8.15 9.50 -11.31
N HIS A 21 -9.21 9.08 -12.02
CA HIS A 21 -10.59 8.98 -11.51
C HIS A 21 -10.87 7.67 -10.77
N GLY A 22 -9.83 6.98 -10.30
CA GLY A 22 -9.97 5.82 -9.40
C GLY A 22 -10.39 4.51 -10.06
N GLU A 23 -10.53 4.43 -11.38
CA GLU A 23 -10.86 3.16 -12.03
C GLU A 23 -9.65 2.22 -12.04
N PRO A 24 -9.74 0.98 -11.51
CA PRO A 24 -8.61 0.05 -11.55
C PRO A 24 -8.26 -0.35 -12.99
N LEU A 25 -6.97 -0.49 -13.31
CA LEU A 25 -6.50 -0.87 -14.66
C LEU A 25 -7.15 -2.16 -15.20
N ALA A 26 -7.45 -3.13 -14.33
CA ALA A 26 -8.13 -4.38 -14.69
C ALA A 26 -9.66 -4.23 -14.92
N ARG A 27 -10.20 -3.01 -14.82
CA ARG A 27 -11.55 -2.60 -15.28
C ARG A 27 -11.42 -1.79 -16.57
N ILE A 28 -10.53 -0.80 -16.61
CA ILE A 28 -10.15 -0.03 -17.82
C ILE A 28 -9.87 -0.96 -19.02
N CYS A 29 -8.93 -1.91 -18.88
CA CYS A 29 -8.56 -2.86 -19.94
C CYS A 29 -9.64 -3.92 -20.30
N ARG A 30 -10.88 -3.79 -19.81
CA ARG A 30 -12.01 -4.62 -20.24
C ARG A 30 -12.66 -4.08 -21.50
N ASP A 31 -12.54 -2.79 -21.76
CA ASP A 31 -13.16 -2.19 -22.93
C ASP A 31 -12.51 -2.69 -24.23
N ALA A 32 -13.27 -2.63 -25.32
CA ALA A 32 -12.89 -3.27 -26.58
C ALA A 32 -11.91 -2.41 -27.40
N HIS A 33 -11.97 -1.08 -27.24
CA HIS A 33 -11.07 -0.12 -27.87
C HIS A 33 -9.77 0.08 -27.10
N LEU A 34 -9.62 -0.47 -25.89
CA LEU A 34 -8.42 -0.36 -25.07
C LEU A 34 -7.51 -1.58 -25.13
N PRO A 35 -6.21 -1.43 -24.81
CA PRO A 35 -5.25 -2.52 -24.81
C PRO A 35 -5.57 -3.57 -23.74
N SER A 36 -5.05 -4.79 -23.93
CA SER A 36 -5.14 -5.81 -22.88
C SER A 36 -4.34 -5.39 -21.63
N PHE A 37 -4.75 -5.85 -20.45
CA PHE A 37 -4.04 -5.60 -19.19
C PHE A 37 -2.55 -5.97 -19.27
N ARG A 38 -2.23 -7.10 -19.94
CA ARG A 38 -0.84 -7.53 -20.18
C ARG A 38 -0.09 -6.62 -21.15
N THR A 39 -0.78 -5.97 -22.09
CA THR A 39 -0.17 -4.97 -22.98
C THR A 39 0.28 -3.75 -22.18
N VAL A 40 -0.60 -3.23 -21.30
CA VAL A 40 -0.29 -2.04 -20.50
C VAL A 40 0.80 -2.33 -19.46
N LEU A 41 0.76 -3.49 -18.78
CA LEU A 41 1.87 -3.90 -17.90
C LEU A 41 3.21 -3.93 -18.64
N ARG A 42 3.25 -4.48 -19.87
CA ARG A 42 4.48 -4.49 -20.67
C ARG A 42 4.94 -3.08 -21.02
N TRP A 43 4.03 -2.14 -21.29
CA TRP A 43 4.40 -0.73 -21.48
C TRP A 43 4.95 -0.09 -20.19
N GLU A 44 4.47 -0.46 -19.01
CA GLU A 44 5.05 -0.03 -17.74
C GLU A 44 6.42 -0.69 -17.48
N GLU A 45 6.66 -1.92 -17.97
CA GLU A 45 7.98 -2.57 -17.93
C GLU A 45 8.98 -1.91 -18.90
N GLU A 46 8.54 -1.61 -20.13
CA GLU A 46 9.36 -1.08 -21.25
C GLU A 46 9.60 0.44 -21.19
N ASP A 47 8.70 1.23 -20.58
CA ASP A 47 8.79 2.70 -20.53
C ASP A 47 8.66 3.22 -19.08
N GLU A 48 9.76 3.76 -18.57
CA GLU A 48 9.83 4.33 -17.21
C GLU A 48 9.01 5.63 -17.06
N ALA A 49 8.92 6.48 -18.09
CA ALA A 49 8.13 7.71 -18.03
C ALA A 49 6.64 7.39 -17.95
N PHE A 50 6.16 6.43 -18.74
CA PHE A 50 4.79 5.92 -18.64
C PHE A 50 4.53 5.24 -17.29
N ARG A 51 5.49 4.46 -16.76
CA ARG A 51 5.40 3.88 -15.40
C ARG A 51 5.21 4.96 -14.33
N HIS A 52 6.00 6.04 -14.36
CA HIS A 52 5.89 7.14 -13.39
C HIS A 52 4.57 7.90 -13.52
N LEU A 53 4.11 8.19 -14.74
CA LEU A 53 2.80 8.80 -14.99
C LEU A 53 1.66 7.91 -14.45
N SER A 54 1.69 6.62 -14.76
CA SER A 54 0.68 5.64 -14.36
C SER A 54 0.70 5.32 -12.86
N ALA A 55 1.87 5.42 -12.19
CA ALA A 55 1.97 5.36 -10.73
C ALA A 55 1.38 6.62 -10.07
N ARG A 56 1.66 7.81 -10.62
CA ARG A 56 1.08 9.09 -10.16
C ARG A 56 -0.43 9.13 -10.36
N ALA A 57 -0.93 8.67 -11.51
CA ALA A 57 -2.35 8.55 -11.81
C ALA A 57 -3.06 7.67 -10.77
N ARG A 58 -2.54 6.48 -10.46
CA ARG A 58 -3.08 5.61 -9.39
C ARG A 58 -3.09 6.28 -8.02
N SER A 59 -2.12 7.14 -7.70
CA SER A 59 -2.14 7.92 -6.45
C SER A 59 -3.29 8.94 -6.43
N TYR A 60 -3.56 9.63 -7.53
CA TYR A 60 -4.73 10.50 -7.64
C TYR A 60 -6.04 9.69 -7.62
N GLY A 61 -6.04 8.49 -8.21
CA GLY A 61 -7.15 7.54 -8.10
C GLY A 61 -7.48 7.15 -6.66
N THR A 62 -6.48 6.96 -5.78
CA THR A 62 -6.75 6.73 -4.35
C THR A 62 -7.32 7.94 -3.62
N ASP A 63 -7.09 9.15 -4.15
CA ASP A 63 -7.65 10.38 -3.61
C ASP A 63 -9.11 10.54 -4.08
N TYR A 64 -9.37 10.37 -5.38
CA TYR A 64 -10.72 10.36 -5.96
C TYR A 64 -11.63 9.30 -5.31
N ILE A 65 -11.12 8.10 -5.03
CA ILE A 65 -11.88 7.04 -4.33
C ILE A 65 -12.23 7.44 -2.89
N ALA A 66 -11.42 8.29 -2.23
CA ALA A 66 -11.74 8.79 -0.90
C ALA A 66 -12.88 9.82 -0.95
N ASP A 67 -12.89 10.69 -1.97
CA ASP A 67 -13.94 11.69 -2.16
C ASP A 67 -15.28 11.04 -2.60
N ASP A 68 -15.24 10.04 -3.50
CA ASP A 68 -16.39 9.20 -3.89
C ASP A 68 -16.98 8.41 -2.69
N CYS A 69 -16.25 8.22 -1.58
CA CYS A 69 -16.86 7.71 -0.35
C CYS A 69 -17.82 8.71 0.32
N MET A 70 -17.59 10.02 0.17
CA MET A 70 -18.47 11.06 0.70
C MET A 70 -19.76 11.15 -0.13
N ASP A 71 -19.65 11.16 -1.47
CA ASP A 71 -20.81 11.14 -2.36
C ASP A 71 -21.72 9.93 -2.10
N ILE A 72 -21.12 8.75 -1.85
CA ILE A 72 -21.86 7.54 -1.48
C ILE A 72 -22.47 7.64 -0.07
N ALA A 73 -21.81 8.31 0.88
CA ALA A 73 -22.34 8.51 2.22
C ALA A 73 -23.57 9.43 2.22
N ASP A 74 -23.54 10.51 1.43
CA ASP A 74 -24.59 11.53 1.43
C ASP A 74 -25.74 11.26 0.44
N ASN A 75 -25.51 10.54 -0.68
CA ASN A 75 -26.55 10.25 -1.68
C ASN A 75 -27.79 9.55 -1.06
N PRO A 76 -28.99 10.15 -1.07
CA PRO A 76 -30.17 9.60 -0.38
C PRO A 76 -30.82 8.40 -1.09
N GLU A 77 -30.44 8.09 -2.33
CA GLU A 77 -31.01 7.02 -3.15
C GLU A 77 -30.35 5.65 -2.91
N ILE A 78 -29.22 5.61 -2.21
CA ILE A 78 -28.47 4.38 -1.93
C ILE A 78 -28.85 3.83 -0.55
N GLU A 79 -29.29 2.57 -0.50
CA GLU A 79 -29.61 1.86 0.75
C GLU A 79 -28.42 1.86 1.73
N PRO A 80 -28.60 2.14 3.04
CA PRO A 80 -27.51 2.26 4.01
C PRO A 80 -26.58 1.04 4.09
N ALA A 81 -27.11 -0.16 3.84
CA ALA A 81 -26.32 -1.39 3.77
C ALA A 81 -25.35 -1.41 2.57
N ASP A 82 -25.81 -0.93 1.41
CA ASP A 82 -25.00 -0.84 0.18
C ASP A 82 -23.98 0.31 0.30
N LYS A 83 -24.38 1.47 0.85
CA LYS A 83 -23.45 2.56 1.21
C LYS A 83 -22.25 2.04 1.99
N ARG A 84 -22.51 1.31 3.10
CA ARG A 84 -21.46 0.73 3.94
C ARG A 84 -20.59 -0.25 3.16
N ILE A 85 -21.16 -1.20 2.41
CA ILE A 85 -20.38 -2.18 1.63
C ILE A 85 -19.48 -1.48 0.60
N ARG A 86 -19.99 -0.44 -0.08
CA ARG A 86 -19.24 0.37 -1.06
C ARG A 86 -18.10 1.15 -0.42
N ILE A 87 -18.32 1.78 0.73
CA ILE A 87 -17.33 2.58 1.47
C ILE A 87 -16.28 1.66 2.12
N ASP A 88 -16.69 0.64 2.88
CA ASP A 88 -15.79 -0.34 3.50
C ASP A 88 -14.83 -0.99 2.49
N THR A 89 -15.34 -1.29 1.28
CA THR A 89 -14.54 -1.87 0.21
C THR A 89 -13.52 -0.87 -0.34
N ARG A 90 -13.92 0.39 -0.55
CA ARG A 90 -13.05 1.47 -1.03
C ARG A 90 -11.94 1.80 -0.02
N LEU A 91 -12.31 2.09 1.23
CA LEU A 91 -11.36 2.41 2.30
C LEU A 91 -10.32 1.29 2.49
N ARG A 92 -10.77 0.02 2.50
CA ARG A 92 -9.88 -1.16 2.58
C ARG A 92 -8.93 -1.30 1.39
N LEU A 93 -9.31 -0.82 0.20
CA LEU A 93 -8.44 -0.84 -0.99
C LEU A 93 -7.46 0.33 -0.97
N ILE A 94 -7.90 1.57 -0.76
CA ILE A 94 -6.98 2.73 -0.74
C ILE A 94 -5.99 2.68 0.44
N GLY A 95 -6.40 2.16 1.59
CA GLY A 95 -5.50 1.91 2.74
C GLY A 95 -4.42 0.87 2.46
N LYS A 96 -4.58 0.03 1.42
CA LYS A 96 -3.57 -0.93 0.95
C LYS A 96 -2.77 -0.40 -0.25
N TRP A 97 -3.43 0.27 -1.19
CA TRP A 97 -2.78 0.81 -2.40
C TRP A 97 -1.95 2.07 -2.12
N ASN A 98 -2.35 2.88 -1.14
CA ASN A 98 -1.66 4.10 -0.72
C ASN A 98 -1.56 4.16 0.81
N ALA A 99 -0.99 3.10 1.42
CA ALA A 99 -0.83 2.97 2.87
C ALA A 99 -0.09 4.13 3.54
N ARG A 100 0.78 4.85 2.81
CA ARG A 100 1.45 6.07 3.30
C ARG A 100 0.46 7.19 3.65
N LYS A 101 -0.58 7.38 2.83
CA LYS A 101 -1.62 8.40 3.02
C LYS A 101 -2.80 7.86 3.82
N TYR A 102 -3.38 6.73 3.39
CA TYR A 102 -4.65 6.18 3.89
C TYR A 102 -4.52 4.92 4.75
N GLY A 103 -3.31 4.44 5.02
CA GLY A 103 -3.09 3.30 5.94
C GLY A 103 -3.30 3.71 7.39
N GLU A 104 -3.88 2.80 8.18
CA GLU A 104 -4.01 2.95 9.63
C GLU A 104 -2.62 3.09 10.30
N LYS A 105 -2.49 4.07 11.21
CA LYS A 105 -1.21 4.42 11.84
C LYS A 105 -1.31 4.21 13.35
N GLN A 106 -0.85 3.05 13.80
CA GLN A 106 -0.68 2.78 15.22
C GLN A 106 0.68 3.30 15.70
N LEU A 107 0.68 4.18 16.70
CA LEU A 107 1.88 4.54 17.44
C LEU A 107 2.09 3.50 18.55
N LEU A 108 3.13 2.68 18.42
CA LEU A 108 3.61 1.79 19.47
C LEU A 108 4.70 2.52 20.26
N GLY A 109 4.31 3.11 21.39
CA GLY A 109 5.21 3.81 22.31
C GLY A 109 5.35 3.08 23.64
N SER A 110 6.37 3.47 24.41
CA SER A 110 6.46 3.13 25.84
C SER A 110 5.69 4.18 26.63
N ASP A 111 4.68 3.76 27.37
CA ASP A 111 3.83 4.65 28.16
C ASP A 111 4.06 4.44 29.67
N PRO A 112 3.75 5.40 30.58
CA PRO A 112 3.93 5.20 32.02
C PRO A 112 3.15 4.01 32.60
N GLU A 113 1.98 3.66 32.06
CA GLU A 113 1.22 2.48 32.51
C GLU A 113 1.57 1.19 31.75
N ASN A 114 2.08 1.30 30.51
CA ASN A 114 2.55 0.18 29.70
C ASN A 114 3.94 0.50 29.10
N PRO A 115 5.01 0.39 29.89
CA PRO A 115 6.36 0.56 29.38
C PRO A 115 6.72 -0.61 28.44
N LEU A 116 7.34 -0.30 27.31
CA LEU A 116 7.94 -1.35 26.48
C LEU A 116 9.06 -2.04 27.28
N PRO A 117 9.24 -3.37 27.19
CA PRO A 117 10.33 -4.06 27.86
C PRO A 117 11.66 -3.43 27.43
N THR A 118 12.32 -2.73 28.34
CA THR A 118 13.64 -2.17 28.08
C THR A 118 14.59 -3.34 27.85
N PRO A 119 15.37 -3.36 26.76
CA PRO A 119 16.38 -4.39 26.58
C PRO A 119 17.34 -4.32 27.78
N ALA A 120 17.63 -5.46 28.40
CA ALA A 120 18.46 -5.52 29.59
C ALA A 120 19.91 -5.12 29.25
N VAL A 121 20.21 -3.83 29.32
CA VAL A 121 21.54 -3.28 29.02
C VAL A 121 22.50 -3.71 30.13
N LEU A 122 23.25 -4.78 29.85
CA LEU A 122 24.33 -5.26 30.71
C LEU A 122 25.46 -4.22 30.73
N ASP A 123 25.59 -3.51 31.84
CA ASP A 123 26.67 -2.54 32.03
C ASP A 123 28.01 -3.24 32.23
N ALA A 124 28.73 -3.44 31.12
CA ALA A 124 30.02 -4.11 31.10
C ALA A 124 31.10 -3.39 31.94
N SER A 125 30.93 -2.11 32.31
CA SER A 125 31.86 -1.40 33.19
C SER A 125 31.77 -1.83 34.66
N LYS A 126 30.67 -2.50 35.05
CA LYS A 126 30.41 -2.98 36.41
C LYS A 126 30.68 -4.48 36.60
N LEU A 127 31.09 -5.18 35.55
CA LEU A 127 31.47 -6.59 35.63
C LEU A 127 32.93 -6.74 36.06
N SER A 128 33.19 -7.66 36.99
CA SER A 128 34.56 -8.07 37.28
C SER A 128 35.10 -8.98 36.18
N THR A 129 36.42 -9.04 36.04
CA THR A 129 37.10 -9.99 35.13
C THR A 129 36.74 -11.43 35.46
N GLU A 130 36.36 -11.73 36.71
CA GLU A 130 35.94 -13.08 37.13
C GLU A 130 34.51 -13.40 36.70
N ALA A 131 33.55 -12.48 36.89
CA ALA A 131 32.19 -12.65 36.38
C ALA A 131 32.17 -12.81 34.85
N LEU A 132 33.07 -12.12 34.13
CA LEU A 132 33.27 -12.31 32.69
C LEU A 132 33.82 -13.72 32.34
N ARG A 133 34.69 -14.30 33.18
CA ARG A 133 35.18 -15.68 33.01
C ARG A 133 34.09 -16.71 33.28
N GLU A 134 33.30 -16.54 34.34
CA GLU A 134 32.17 -17.44 34.68
C GLU A 134 31.15 -17.50 33.53
N VAL A 135 30.77 -16.35 32.96
CA VAL A 135 29.85 -16.28 31.81
C VAL A 135 30.45 -16.92 30.55
N LEU A 136 31.76 -16.78 30.32
CA LEU A 136 32.43 -17.44 29.19
C LEU A 136 32.56 -18.96 29.38
N ALA A 137 32.80 -19.43 30.61
CA ALA A 137 32.87 -20.85 30.95
C ALA A 137 31.50 -21.53 30.81
N ALA A 138 30.44 -20.95 31.38
CA ALA A 138 29.07 -21.46 31.29
C ALA A 138 28.57 -21.58 29.83
N LYS A 139 29.08 -20.73 28.92
CA LYS A 139 28.77 -20.81 27.48
C LYS A 139 29.48 -21.98 26.77
N GLY A 140 30.53 -22.56 27.37
CA GLY A 140 31.23 -23.73 26.85
C GLY A 140 30.56 -25.07 27.18
N GLU A 141 29.78 -25.14 28.26
CA GLU A 141 29.17 -26.38 28.75
C GLU A 141 27.80 -26.69 28.11
N GLY A 142 27.20 -25.72 27.42
CA GLY A 142 25.83 -25.81 26.86
C GLY A 142 25.72 -26.27 25.40
N ASN A 143 26.75 -26.88 24.81
CA ASN A 143 26.74 -27.32 23.40
C ASN A 143 27.39 -28.72 23.24
N GLY A 144 26.82 -29.72 23.90
CA GLY A 144 27.08 -31.15 23.73
C GLY A 144 25.77 -31.92 23.66
#